data_AF-A0A2W2AN25-F1
#
_entry.id   AF-A0A2W2AN25-F1
#
_cell.length_a   1.000
_cell.length_b   1.000
_cell.length_c   1.000
_cell.angle_alpha   90.00
_cell.angle_beta   90.00
_cell.angle_gamma   90.00
#
_symmetry.space_group_name_H-M   'P 1'
#
loop_
_entity.id
_entity.type
_entity.pdbx_description
1 polymer ?
#
loop_
_entity_poly.entity_id
_entity_poly.type
_entity_poly.pdbx_seq_one_letter_code
_entity_poly.pdbx_strand_id
1 'polypeptide(L)'
;MIKCQTVFMQIRNCGKQRLRFLILICTLILLFFEKPQMASAQPPQAPRGSFYDYYAYLFPLLTTTSGADTASTAVVALSYVTPDSFLKAATGFFINTYRSDKKKCFCTSAHFINNYFSGTPSIGGKVSLESYFKYWGRPAPFNIIYNENLSSYSATLPAELVAYQFSQDNDGTADIALLLVDEDFLPIQNFSTLGYSFENSFTINDRFFAVGHPHKLAQRIIDSVKYAFHDMFRDNYYMLSLDSRQNTSTGASGGPILKKTSSGAYVTGALKGLRTYSQIPDAVVALTDPGKKLLYSGSIEVSSMSVIMDEIKANCWKSRTEQDLLASGDYKKSIKEDNSVLFSDHYGADKAIAGTSGIQSQRNAAYTTSNPGISLVTGKSIAITGIVDPGVEANLATIYVVSPEVNLNDAFSYTSATGKELDVNSMVLEPATTQAAQRRTGTIANESLVPGVKENGVVVVYPNPTSGFVNIVGLPKSEMPYNVQVYNAAGLLVRNESHMEEACRINLSDLPEGSYLVFVTQQGKELLREKLIKHGMN
;
A
#
# COMPACT_ATOMS: atom_id res chain seq x y z
N MET A 1 44.66 52.56 -51.61
CA MET A 1 43.28 52.06 -51.36
C MET A 1 43.18 50.53 -51.29
N ILE A 2 43.94 49.75 -52.08
CA ILE A 2 43.86 48.27 -52.09
C ILE A 2 44.32 47.60 -50.77
N LYS A 3 45.29 48.18 -50.05
CA LYS A 3 45.78 47.62 -48.75
C LYS A 3 44.80 47.74 -47.58
N CYS A 4 43.77 48.58 -47.67
CA CYS A 4 42.82 48.80 -46.58
C CYS A 4 41.66 47.77 -46.59
N GLN A 5 41.31 47.23 -47.77
CA GLN A 5 40.29 46.19 -47.90
C GLN A 5 40.73 44.84 -47.33
N THR A 6 42.02 44.50 -47.44
CA THR A 6 42.55 43.23 -46.93
C THR A 6 42.51 43.16 -45.39
N VAL A 7 42.77 44.28 -44.71
CA VAL A 7 42.72 44.38 -43.25
C VAL A 7 41.28 44.27 -42.74
N PHE A 8 40.32 44.90 -43.42
CA PHE A 8 38.89 44.79 -43.06
C PHE A 8 38.35 43.37 -43.23
N MET A 9 38.80 42.62 -44.25
CA MET A 9 38.42 41.21 -44.42
C MET A 9 39.00 40.30 -43.33
N GLN A 10 40.25 40.53 -42.89
CA GLN A 10 40.86 39.76 -41.80
C GLN A 10 40.18 40.02 -40.44
N ILE A 11 39.80 41.26 -40.14
CA ILE A 11 39.08 41.60 -38.90
C ILE A 11 37.68 40.95 -38.89
N ARG A 12 36.98 40.94 -40.04
CA ARG A 12 35.65 40.34 -40.15
C ARG A 12 35.66 38.81 -40.02
N ASN A 13 36.73 38.16 -40.49
CA ASN A 13 36.92 36.72 -40.32
C ASN A 13 37.35 36.34 -38.89
N CYS A 14 38.14 37.19 -38.23
CA CYS A 14 38.53 36.98 -36.82
C CYS A 14 37.31 37.07 -35.88
N GLY A 15 36.38 38.00 -36.13
CA GLY A 15 35.12 38.10 -35.38
C GLY A 15 34.21 36.87 -35.53
N LYS A 16 34.09 36.33 -36.75
CA LYS A 16 33.29 35.12 -37.01
C LYS A 16 33.87 33.87 -36.35
N GLN A 17 35.20 33.72 -36.32
CA GLN A 17 35.83 32.59 -35.64
C GLN A 17 35.68 32.68 -34.11
N ARG A 18 35.84 33.88 -33.52
CA ARG A 18 35.61 34.07 -32.07
C ARG A 18 34.16 33.81 -31.66
N LEU A 19 33.19 34.23 -32.47
CA LEU A 19 31.78 33.97 -32.19
C LEU A 19 31.43 32.48 -32.29
N ARG A 20 31.96 31.76 -33.28
CA ARG A 20 31.79 30.29 -33.38
C ARG A 20 32.43 29.57 -32.20
N PHE A 21 33.60 30.01 -31.75
CA PHE A 21 34.27 29.44 -30.58
C PHE A 21 33.51 29.72 -29.29
N LEU A 22 32.93 30.91 -29.13
CA LEU A 22 32.08 31.25 -27.99
C LEU A 22 30.78 30.42 -27.98
N ILE A 23 30.13 30.25 -29.13
CA ILE A 23 28.94 29.40 -29.25
C ILE A 23 29.29 27.95 -28.93
N LEU A 24 30.42 27.43 -29.42
CA LEU A 24 30.88 26.08 -29.12
C LEU A 24 31.16 25.90 -27.63
N ILE A 25 31.83 26.88 -26.99
CA ILE A 25 32.08 26.88 -25.54
C ILE A 25 30.76 26.95 -24.77
N CYS A 26 29.82 27.82 -25.13
CA CYS A 26 28.50 27.88 -24.48
C CYS A 26 27.70 26.59 -24.67
N THR A 27 27.78 25.96 -25.85
CA THR A 27 27.11 24.68 -26.12
C THR A 27 27.76 23.53 -25.35
N LEU A 28 29.09 23.47 -25.27
CA LEU A 28 29.81 22.51 -24.43
C LEU A 28 29.54 22.75 -22.95
N ILE A 29 29.51 24.00 -22.49
CA ILE A 29 29.14 24.36 -21.12
C ILE A 29 27.70 23.90 -20.85
N LEU A 30 26.74 24.16 -21.74
CA LEU A 30 25.36 23.66 -21.59
C LEU A 30 25.30 22.12 -21.54
N LEU A 31 26.08 21.43 -22.39
CA LEU A 31 26.19 19.96 -22.40
C LEU A 31 26.91 19.39 -21.15
N PHE A 32 27.79 20.15 -20.51
CA PHE A 32 28.46 19.76 -19.25
C PHE A 32 27.69 20.18 -17.99
N PHE A 33 26.79 21.16 -18.09
CA PHE A 33 25.84 21.53 -17.03
C PHE A 33 24.58 20.68 -17.02
N GLU A 34 24.28 19.97 -18.12
CA GLU A 34 23.60 18.67 -18.04
C GLU A 34 24.57 17.64 -17.47
N LYS A 35 25.01 17.84 -16.22
CA LYS A 35 25.33 16.67 -15.41
C LYS A 35 24.07 15.80 -15.53
N PRO A 36 24.17 14.51 -15.91
CA PRO A 36 23.13 13.60 -15.47
C PRO A 36 23.12 13.83 -13.97
N GLN A 37 22.08 14.50 -13.45
CA GLN A 37 21.86 14.58 -12.01
C GLN A 37 22.02 13.14 -11.60
N MET A 38 23.16 12.86 -10.93
CA MET A 38 23.59 11.50 -10.71
C MET A 38 22.35 10.84 -10.17
N ALA A 39 21.80 9.90 -10.94
CA ALA A 39 20.70 9.09 -10.48
C ALA A 39 21.20 8.66 -9.12
N SER A 40 20.59 9.16 -8.03
CA SER A 40 20.97 8.65 -6.73
C SER A 40 20.70 7.19 -6.91
N ALA A 41 21.77 6.40 -6.91
CA ALA A 41 21.72 5.01 -7.30
C ALA A 41 20.79 4.41 -6.27
N GLN A 42 19.51 4.30 -6.63
CA GLN A 42 18.50 3.73 -5.79
C GLN A 42 19.02 2.33 -5.47
N PRO A 43 18.83 1.87 -4.23
CA PRO A 43 19.46 0.64 -3.78
C PRO A 43 19.21 -0.44 -4.83
N PRO A 44 20.22 -1.24 -5.22
CA PRO A 44 20.13 -2.26 -6.28
C PRO A 44 19.08 -3.37 -6.03
N GLN A 45 18.19 -3.16 -5.05
CA GLN A 45 17.17 -4.05 -4.53
C GLN A 45 15.74 -3.50 -4.67
N ALA A 46 15.51 -2.40 -5.39
CA ALA A 46 14.14 -1.98 -5.69
C ALA A 46 13.40 -3.12 -6.42
N PRO A 47 12.27 -3.62 -5.91
CA PRO A 47 11.56 -4.74 -6.53
C PRO A 47 11.16 -4.42 -7.98
N ARG A 48 11.14 -5.43 -8.87
CA ARG A 48 10.52 -5.27 -10.19
C ARG A 48 9.05 -4.85 -10.02
N GLY A 49 8.55 -3.97 -10.90
CA GLY A 49 7.21 -3.38 -10.77
C GLY A 49 7.06 -2.33 -9.67
N SER A 50 8.15 -1.89 -9.04
CA SER A 50 8.11 -0.74 -8.12
C SER A 50 7.95 0.61 -8.81
N PHE A 51 8.15 0.65 -10.14
CA PHE A 51 8.18 1.85 -10.97
C PHE A 51 9.09 2.94 -10.38
N TYR A 52 10.30 2.55 -9.99
CA TYR A 52 11.25 3.41 -9.26
C TYR A 52 11.66 4.68 -10.02
N ASP A 53 11.56 4.67 -11.35
CA ASP A 53 11.78 5.87 -12.17
C ASP A 53 10.71 6.95 -11.93
N TYR A 54 9.55 6.56 -11.40
CA TYR A 54 8.39 7.40 -11.16
C TYR A 54 8.15 7.66 -9.67
N TYR A 55 8.42 6.68 -8.80
CA TYR A 55 8.20 6.76 -7.36
C TYR A 55 9.46 6.44 -6.57
N ALA A 56 9.84 7.30 -5.62
CA ALA A 56 10.96 7.01 -4.73
C ALA A 56 10.57 5.95 -3.68
N TYR A 57 11.36 4.89 -3.59
CA TYR A 57 11.12 3.80 -2.66
C TYR A 57 11.50 4.22 -1.24
N LEU A 58 10.62 3.95 -0.27
CA LEU A 58 10.93 4.18 1.14
C LEU A 58 11.57 2.92 1.73
N PHE A 59 12.86 3.01 2.04
CA PHE A 59 13.55 2.05 2.90
C PHE A 59 13.71 2.69 4.29
N PRO A 60 12.88 2.33 5.29
CA PRO A 60 12.86 3.03 6.58
C PRO A 60 14.22 3.05 7.30
N LEU A 61 15.03 2.00 7.10
CA LEU A 61 16.35 1.88 7.71
C LEU A 61 17.45 2.68 6.99
N LEU A 62 17.20 3.16 5.77
CA LEU A 62 18.18 3.84 4.92
C LEU A 62 17.75 5.26 4.53
N THR A 63 16.56 5.69 4.93
CA THR A 63 16.08 7.03 4.61
C THR A 63 16.85 8.07 5.41
N THR A 64 17.31 9.12 4.72
CA THR A 64 17.96 10.28 5.34
C THR A 64 16.96 11.37 5.72
N THR A 65 15.70 11.22 5.32
CA THR A 65 14.62 12.16 5.62
C THR A 65 14.21 12.03 7.09
N SER A 66 14.57 13.02 7.92
CA SER A 66 14.21 13.04 9.34
C SER A 66 12.69 12.90 9.54
N GLY A 67 12.29 11.97 10.42
CA GLY A 67 10.89 11.64 10.71
C GLY A 67 10.22 10.67 9.73
N ALA A 68 10.85 10.33 8.60
CA ALA A 68 10.26 9.40 7.64
C ALA A 68 10.15 7.96 8.18
N ASP A 69 11.04 7.54 9.08
CA ASP A 69 10.96 6.24 9.77
C ASP A 69 9.71 6.14 10.65
N THR A 70 9.37 7.22 11.33
CA THR A 70 8.20 7.33 12.22
C THR A 70 6.93 7.48 11.41
N ALA A 71 6.94 8.27 10.32
CA ALA A 71 5.84 8.35 9.37
C ALA A 71 5.55 7.00 8.70
N SER A 72 6.60 6.27 8.33
CA SER A 72 6.50 4.95 7.70
C SER A 72 5.67 3.95 8.50
N THR A 73 5.81 3.95 9.83
CA THR A 73 5.09 3.04 10.74
C THR A 73 3.74 3.57 11.20
N ALA A 74 3.42 4.84 10.96
CA ALA A 74 2.10 5.42 11.22
C ALA A 74 1.14 5.29 10.01
N VAL A 75 1.70 5.16 8.81
CA VAL A 75 0.96 5.09 7.54
C VAL A 75 0.49 3.67 7.26
N VAL A 76 -0.77 3.56 6.84
CA VAL A 76 -1.49 2.32 6.57
C VAL A 76 -2.02 2.35 5.14
N ALA A 77 -1.80 1.26 4.40
CA ALA A 77 -2.46 1.03 3.11
C ALA A 77 -3.89 0.57 3.36
N LEU A 78 -4.84 1.16 2.63
CA LEU A 78 -6.26 0.84 2.74
C LEU A 78 -6.76 0.24 1.43
N SER A 79 -7.63 -0.74 1.56
CA SER A 79 -8.31 -1.40 0.44
C SER A 79 -9.81 -1.46 0.71
N TYR A 80 -10.59 -1.55 -0.36
CA TYR A 80 -12.01 -1.87 -0.29
C TYR A 80 -12.44 -2.53 -1.59
N VAL A 81 -13.25 -3.58 -1.50
CA VAL A 81 -13.90 -4.20 -2.65
C VAL A 81 -15.28 -3.59 -2.81
N THR A 82 -15.48 -2.84 -3.88
CA THR A 82 -16.81 -2.31 -4.22
C THR A 82 -17.70 -3.42 -4.82
N PRO A 83 -19.04 -3.27 -4.80
CA PRO A 83 -19.97 -4.28 -5.35
C PRO A 83 -19.74 -4.62 -6.83
N ASP A 84 -19.21 -3.67 -7.61
CA ASP A 84 -18.80 -3.85 -9.01
C ASP A 84 -17.41 -4.51 -9.16
N SER A 85 -16.87 -5.09 -8.08
CA SER A 85 -15.60 -5.81 -8.01
C SER A 85 -14.35 -4.98 -8.33
N PHE A 86 -14.47 -3.64 -8.36
CA PHE A 86 -13.29 -2.78 -8.49
C PHE A 86 -12.65 -2.57 -7.12
N LEU A 87 -11.50 -3.20 -6.92
CA LEU A 87 -10.69 -2.93 -5.74
C LEU A 87 -10.31 -1.44 -5.72
N LYS A 88 -10.83 -0.67 -4.76
CA LYS A 88 -10.40 0.71 -4.49
C LYS A 88 -9.26 0.70 -3.49
N ALA A 89 -8.47 1.76 -3.47
CA ALA A 89 -7.43 1.91 -2.47
C ALA A 89 -7.19 3.35 -2.10
N ALA A 90 -6.67 3.50 -0.90
CA ALA A 90 -6.25 4.76 -0.33
C ALA A 90 -5.07 4.51 0.62
N THR A 91 -4.60 5.61 1.18
CA THR A 91 -3.66 5.62 2.29
C THR A 91 -4.35 6.28 3.47
N GLY A 92 -4.08 5.84 4.67
CA GLY A 92 -4.42 6.57 5.88
C GLY A 92 -3.26 6.58 6.86
N PHE A 93 -3.41 7.30 7.97
CA PHE A 93 -2.36 7.43 8.96
C PHE A 93 -2.91 7.73 10.35
N PHE A 94 -2.22 7.23 11.38
CA PHE A 94 -2.52 7.60 12.75
C PHE A 94 -1.95 8.97 13.11
N ILE A 95 -2.73 9.76 13.84
CA ILE A 95 -2.29 11.02 14.44
C ILE A 95 -2.18 10.87 15.96
N ASN A 96 -1.31 11.68 16.55
CA ASN A 96 -1.08 11.68 17.99
C ASN A 96 -2.38 11.99 18.75
N THR A 97 -2.69 11.19 19.76
CA THR A 97 -3.95 11.27 20.49
C THR A 97 -3.72 11.24 21.99
N TYR A 98 -4.54 11.99 22.71
CA TYR A 98 -4.59 12.04 24.16
C TYR A 98 -5.96 11.52 24.56
N ARG A 99 -6.09 10.19 24.56
CA ARG A 99 -7.31 9.45 24.92
C ARG A 99 -6.96 8.31 25.85
N SER A 100 -7.92 7.90 26.67
CA SER A 100 -7.80 6.77 27.60
C SER A 100 -8.75 5.61 27.28
N ASP A 101 -9.56 5.73 26.22
CA ASP A 101 -10.60 4.76 25.85
C ASP A 101 -10.14 3.78 24.77
N LYS A 102 -8.84 3.54 24.66
CA LYS A 102 -8.21 2.64 23.68
C LYS A 102 -8.58 2.89 22.21
N LYS A 103 -9.06 4.09 21.89
CA LYS A 103 -9.27 4.51 20.50
C LYS A 103 -8.10 5.36 20.03
N LYS A 104 -7.66 5.14 18.80
CA LYS A 104 -6.65 5.94 18.11
C LYS A 104 -7.30 6.76 17.00
N CYS A 105 -6.88 8.02 16.88
CA CYS A 105 -7.32 8.89 15.80
C CYS A 105 -6.59 8.54 14.50
N PHE A 106 -7.35 8.36 13.43
CA PHE A 106 -6.87 7.92 12.14
C PHE A 106 -7.44 8.81 11.04
N CYS A 107 -6.57 9.35 10.18
CA CYS A 107 -6.94 10.23 9.08
C CYS A 107 -6.83 9.49 7.75
N THR A 108 -7.73 9.81 6.81
CA THR A 108 -7.64 9.40 5.41
C THR A 108 -8.42 10.38 4.52
N SER A 109 -8.56 10.08 3.23
CA SER A 109 -9.35 10.88 2.29
C SER A 109 -10.85 10.59 2.46
N ALA A 110 -11.66 11.63 2.36
CA ALA A 110 -13.11 11.49 2.52
C ALA A 110 -13.75 10.81 1.32
N HIS A 111 -13.23 11.01 0.10
CA HIS A 111 -13.72 10.29 -1.08
C HIS A 111 -13.52 8.77 -0.98
N PHE A 112 -12.49 8.31 -0.26
CA PHE A 112 -12.31 6.89 0.01
C PHE A 112 -13.43 6.37 0.91
N ILE A 113 -13.71 7.09 2.01
CA ILE A 113 -14.79 6.77 2.95
C ILE A 113 -16.16 6.86 2.27
N ASN A 114 -16.38 7.79 1.35
CA ASN A 114 -17.63 7.90 0.59
C ASN A 114 -18.00 6.58 -0.11
N ASN A 115 -17.02 5.78 -0.54
CA ASN A 115 -17.28 4.52 -1.23
C ASN A 115 -17.76 3.38 -0.29
N TYR A 116 -17.63 3.54 1.03
CA TYR A 116 -18.10 2.55 2.01
C TYR A 116 -19.59 2.64 2.30
N PHE A 117 -20.21 3.79 2.00
CA PHE A 117 -21.60 4.05 2.30
C PHE A 117 -22.43 4.05 1.01
N SER A 118 -23.65 3.51 1.07
CA SER A 118 -24.61 3.57 -0.04
C SER A 118 -25.24 4.95 -0.24
N GLY A 119 -24.88 5.93 0.61
CA GLY A 119 -25.30 7.32 0.57
C GLY A 119 -24.26 8.21 1.25
N THR A 120 -24.64 9.45 1.60
CA THR A 120 -23.73 10.37 2.28
C THR A 120 -23.31 9.80 3.64
N PRO A 121 -22.00 9.67 3.91
CA PRO A 121 -21.51 9.20 5.21
C PRO A 121 -22.03 10.09 6.34
N SER A 122 -22.56 9.47 7.41
CA SER A 122 -22.99 10.18 8.61
C SER A 122 -21.92 10.08 9.71
N ILE A 123 -21.71 11.17 10.44
CA ILE A 123 -20.89 11.15 11.67
C ILE A 123 -21.47 10.13 12.67
N GLY A 124 -20.60 9.37 13.33
CA GLY A 124 -20.93 8.19 14.13
C GLY A 124 -21.13 6.91 13.32
N GLY A 125 -21.14 7.01 11.98
CA GLY A 125 -21.20 5.85 11.08
C GLY A 125 -19.98 4.95 11.28
N LYS A 126 -20.22 3.64 11.26
CA LYS A 126 -19.15 2.63 11.41
C LYS A 126 -18.72 2.13 10.04
N VAL A 127 -17.41 1.95 9.87
CA VAL A 127 -16.80 1.36 8.68
C VAL A 127 -15.81 0.29 9.10
N SER A 128 -15.53 -0.64 8.19
CA SER A 128 -14.63 -1.75 8.41
C SER A 128 -13.47 -1.65 7.41
N LEU A 129 -12.32 -1.16 7.85
CA LEU A 129 -11.21 -0.80 6.97
C LEU A 129 -10.29 -2.01 6.75
N GLU A 130 -10.24 -2.51 5.51
CA GLU A 130 -9.24 -3.49 5.12
C GLU A 130 -7.86 -2.82 5.08
N SER A 131 -7.01 -3.15 6.06
CA SER A 131 -5.84 -2.36 6.42
C SER A 131 -4.55 -3.18 6.36
N TYR A 132 -3.51 -2.57 5.80
CA TYR A 132 -2.21 -3.18 5.54
C TYR A 132 -1.10 -2.35 6.19
N PHE A 133 -0.45 -2.92 7.19
CA PHE A 133 0.54 -2.22 8.02
C PHE A 133 1.96 -2.58 7.63
N LYS A 134 2.89 -1.63 7.79
CA LYS A 134 4.31 -1.79 7.43
C LYS A 134 4.46 -2.40 6.04
N TYR A 135 3.61 -1.96 5.10
CA TYR A 135 3.56 -2.49 3.75
C TYR A 135 4.68 -1.89 2.90
N TRP A 136 5.91 -2.32 3.20
CA TRP A 136 7.11 -1.81 2.56
C TRP A 136 7.48 -2.57 1.29
N GLY A 137 6.78 -3.65 0.94
CA GLY A 137 7.13 -4.53 -0.16
C GLY A 137 8.36 -5.40 0.14
N ARG A 138 8.57 -6.44 -0.68
CA ARG A 138 9.80 -7.23 -0.66
C ARG A 138 10.39 -7.28 -2.06
N PRO A 139 11.73 -7.36 -2.20
CA PRO A 139 12.34 -7.79 -3.44
C PRO A 139 12.01 -9.27 -3.63
N ALA A 140 10.94 -9.59 -4.36
CA ALA A 140 10.63 -10.95 -4.77
C ALA A 140 11.36 -11.24 -6.10
N PRO A 141 12.13 -12.33 -6.21
CA PRO A 141 12.89 -12.61 -7.42
C PRO A 141 12.05 -13.16 -8.60
N PHE A 142 10.81 -13.63 -8.39
CA PHE A 142 10.14 -14.49 -9.38
C PHE A 142 8.66 -14.24 -9.72
N ASN A 143 7.96 -13.24 -9.16
CA ASN A 143 6.57 -12.99 -9.56
C ASN A 143 6.31 -11.49 -9.78
N ILE A 144 5.86 -11.15 -10.99
CA ILE A 144 5.86 -9.78 -11.54
C ILE A 144 4.44 -9.19 -11.59
N ILE A 145 3.42 -10.05 -11.57
CA ILE A 145 2.03 -9.67 -11.89
C ILE A 145 1.36 -8.96 -10.71
N TYR A 146 1.82 -9.25 -9.50
CA TYR A 146 1.70 -8.39 -8.33
C TYR A 146 3.01 -8.57 -7.57
N ASN A 147 3.55 -7.50 -6.97
CA ASN A 147 4.38 -7.70 -5.79
C ASN A 147 3.46 -8.28 -4.71
N GLU A 148 3.15 -9.57 -4.83
CA GLU A 148 2.20 -10.32 -4.02
C GLU A 148 2.50 -10.03 -2.56
N ASN A 149 1.59 -9.23 -1.99
CA ASN A 149 1.13 -9.30 -0.61
C ASN A 149 2.18 -9.66 0.42
N LEU A 150 3.13 -8.76 0.70
CA LEU A 150 3.67 -8.72 2.04
C LEU A 150 3.67 -7.28 2.56
N SER A 151 2.46 -6.73 2.80
CA SER A 151 2.32 -6.19 4.15
C SER A 151 2.59 -7.39 5.03
N SER A 152 3.57 -7.30 5.92
CA SER A 152 3.77 -8.46 6.78
C SER A 152 2.53 -8.65 7.66
N TYR A 153 1.70 -7.60 7.82
CA TYR A 153 0.60 -7.53 8.76
C TYR A 153 -0.64 -6.89 8.12
N SER A 154 -1.79 -7.53 8.27
CA SER A 154 -3.08 -7.03 7.75
C SER A 154 -4.19 -7.33 8.75
N ALA A 155 -5.18 -6.45 8.80
CA ALA A 155 -6.37 -6.61 9.63
C ALA A 155 -7.55 -5.84 9.05
N THR A 156 -8.74 -6.29 9.41
CA THR A 156 -9.98 -5.52 9.24
C THR A 156 -10.15 -4.64 10.49
N LEU A 157 -10.06 -3.32 10.33
CA LEU A 157 -10.14 -2.38 11.45
C LEU A 157 -11.56 -1.77 11.53
N PRO A 158 -12.34 -2.08 12.57
CA PRO A 158 -13.57 -1.34 12.83
C PRO A 158 -13.21 0.09 13.19
N ALA A 159 -13.88 1.04 12.55
CA ALA A 159 -13.63 2.45 12.74
C ALA A 159 -14.94 3.25 12.77
N GLU A 160 -14.98 4.27 13.61
CA GLU A 160 -16.11 5.20 13.74
C GLU A 160 -15.76 6.53 13.08
N LEU A 161 -16.58 6.97 12.13
CA LEU A 161 -16.38 8.24 11.42
C LEU A 161 -16.76 9.41 12.34
N VAL A 162 -15.80 10.27 12.67
CA VAL A 162 -16.02 11.42 13.58
C VAL A 162 -15.85 12.78 12.93
N ALA A 163 -15.20 12.85 11.76
CA ALA A 163 -15.21 14.03 10.90
C ALA A 163 -15.22 13.59 9.43
N TYR A 164 -15.92 14.33 8.59
CA TYR A 164 -16.06 14.03 7.17
C TYR A 164 -16.24 15.31 6.37
N GLN A 165 -15.28 15.61 5.49
CA GLN A 165 -15.31 16.78 4.62
C GLN A 165 -15.02 16.31 3.21
N PHE A 166 -16.03 16.35 2.35
CA PHE A 166 -15.97 15.90 0.95
C PHE A 166 -16.90 16.76 0.10
N SER A 167 -16.46 17.13 -1.10
CA SER A 167 -17.39 17.48 -2.17
C SER A 167 -16.94 16.82 -3.48
N GLN A 168 -17.94 16.44 -4.28
CA GLN A 168 -17.73 15.79 -5.57
C GLN A 168 -17.36 16.79 -6.66
N ASP A 169 -17.66 18.08 -6.47
CA ASP A 169 -17.65 19.08 -7.55
C ASP A 169 -16.25 19.63 -7.87
N ASN A 170 -15.19 19.11 -7.24
CA ASN A 170 -13.83 19.67 -7.31
C ASN A 170 -13.80 21.19 -7.05
N ASP A 171 -14.79 21.69 -6.30
CA ASP A 171 -15.01 23.09 -5.96
C ASP A 171 -13.97 23.63 -4.96
N GLY A 172 -12.91 22.87 -4.71
CA GLY A 172 -11.86 23.20 -3.78
C GLY A 172 -12.27 23.03 -2.32
N THR A 173 -13.29 22.21 -2.03
CA THR A 173 -13.47 21.71 -0.67
C THR A 173 -12.31 20.81 -0.25
N ALA A 174 -12.16 20.68 1.06
CA ALA A 174 -11.31 19.65 1.63
C ALA A 174 -11.89 18.27 1.30
N ASP A 175 -10.98 17.31 1.31
CA ASP A 175 -11.23 15.89 1.11
C ASP A 175 -10.45 15.13 2.18
N ILE A 176 -11.03 15.10 3.38
CA ILE A 176 -10.39 14.52 4.57
C ILE A 176 -11.46 13.95 5.51
N ALA A 177 -11.17 12.78 6.06
CA ALA A 177 -11.98 12.13 7.06
C ALA A 177 -11.14 11.82 8.30
N LEU A 178 -11.76 11.95 9.47
CA LEU A 178 -11.22 11.55 10.76
C LEU A 178 -12.04 10.38 11.29
N LEU A 179 -11.33 9.33 11.67
CA LEU A 179 -11.90 8.09 12.19
C LEU A 179 -11.32 7.80 13.58
N LEU A 180 -12.10 7.10 14.39
CA LEU A 180 -11.64 6.46 15.62
C LEU A 180 -11.51 4.97 15.39
N VAL A 181 -10.26 4.49 15.39
CA VAL A 181 -9.92 3.07 15.25
C VAL A 181 -9.68 2.48 16.63
N ASP A 182 -10.15 1.25 16.83
CA ASP A 182 -9.95 0.53 18.09
C ASP A 182 -8.56 -0.12 18.14
N GLU A 183 -7.81 0.15 19.21
CA GLU A 183 -6.45 -0.35 19.39
C GLU A 183 -6.40 -1.88 19.57
N ASP A 184 -7.48 -2.48 20.08
CA ASP A 184 -7.58 -3.92 20.31
C ASP A 184 -7.58 -4.73 18.99
N PHE A 185 -7.78 -4.08 17.84
CA PHE A 185 -7.77 -4.69 16.50
C PHE A 185 -6.44 -4.51 15.73
N LEU A 186 -5.45 -3.82 16.31
CA LEU A 186 -4.18 -3.58 15.61
C LEU A 186 -3.35 -4.86 15.51
N PRO A 187 -2.92 -5.29 14.30
CA PRO A 187 -2.16 -6.53 14.11
C PRO A 187 -0.65 -6.36 14.35
N ILE A 188 -0.23 -5.28 15.02
CA ILE A 188 1.17 -4.89 15.16
C ILE A 188 1.51 -4.55 16.61
N GLN A 189 2.75 -4.89 17.00
CA GLN A 189 3.29 -4.64 18.34
C GLN A 189 3.88 -3.25 18.46
N ASN A 190 4.34 -2.66 17.34
CA ASN A 190 4.92 -1.32 17.35
C ASN A 190 4.39 -0.53 16.17
N PHE A 191 3.90 0.67 16.44
CA PHE A 191 3.44 1.60 15.42
C PHE A 191 3.83 3.02 15.81
N SER A 192 3.38 4.00 15.03
CA SER A 192 3.60 5.39 15.39
C SER A 192 2.34 6.20 15.19
N THR A 193 2.25 7.28 15.95
CA THR A 193 1.25 8.32 15.76
C THR A 193 1.97 9.59 15.36
N LEU A 194 1.44 10.28 14.35
CA LEU A 194 2.08 11.48 13.82
C LEU A 194 1.61 12.71 14.56
N GLY A 195 2.55 13.55 14.97
CA GLY A 195 2.23 14.90 15.40
C GLY A 195 1.63 15.69 14.24
N TYR A 196 0.84 16.71 14.52
CA TYR A 196 0.18 17.55 13.50
C TYR A 196 0.19 19.02 13.90
N SER A 197 -0.08 19.88 12.92
CA SER A 197 -0.24 21.33 13.10
C SER A 197 -1.47 21.81 12.33
N PHE A 198 -2.15 22.80 12.88
CA PHE A 198 -3.26 23.50 12.20
C PHE A 198 -2.78 24.73 11.42
N GLU A 199 -1.46 24.87 11.24
CA GLU A 199 -0.86 25.91 10.41
C GLU A 199 -1.32 25.76 8.96
N ASN A 200 -1.83 26.84 8.39
CA ASN A 200 -2.29 26.94 7.00
C ASN A 200 -1.52 28.01 6.20
N SER A 201 -0.51 28.64 6.80
CA SER A 201 0.34 29.63 6.16
C SER A 201 1.74 29.06 5.95
N PHE A 202 2.13 28.87 4.70
CA PHE A 202 3.43 28.31 4.33
C PHE A 202 4.20 29.27 3.45
N THR A 203 5.52 29.14 3.47
CA THR A 203 6.42 29.90 2.59
C THR A 203 7.05 28.98 1.55
N ILE A 204 7.56 29.56 0.46
CA ILE A 204 8.31 28.81 -0.57
C ILE A 204 9.59 28.12 -0.02
N ASN A 205 10.05 28.52 1.16
CA ASN A 205 11.21 27.94 1.83
C ASN A 205 10.83 26.72 2.69
N ASP A 206 9.55 26.54 3.00
CA ASP A 206 9.10 25.35 3.70
C ASP A 206 9.35 24.12 2.83
N ARG A 207 9.67 23.02 3.52
CA ARG A 207 9.98 21.73 2.92
C ARG A 207 9.07 20.69 3.51
N PHE A 208 8.49 19.90 2.62
CA PHE A 208 7.57 18.86 2.99
C PHE A 208 8.10 17.51 2.50
N PHE A 209 7.57 16.45 3.10
CA PHE A 209 7.61 15.13 2.52
C PHE A 209 6.27 14.43 2.72
N ALA A 210 6.02 13.40 1.94
CA ALA A 210 4.84 12.56 2.08
C ALA A 210 5.23 11.09 2.09
N VAL A 211 4.42 10.27 2.73
CA VAL A 211 4.56 8.82 2.72
C VAL A 211 3.21 8.21 2.34
N GLY A 212 3.17 7.24 1.44
CA GLY A 212 1.91 6.63 1.05
C GLY A 212 2.02 5.46 0.07
N HIS A 213 0.88 4.99 -0.42
CA HIS A 213 0.75 3.75 -1.20
C HIS A 213 0.16 4.00 -2.60
N PRO A 214 0.93 4.60 -3.54
CA PRO A 214 0.44 4.83 -4.89
C PRO A 214 0.12 3.50 -5.58
N HIS A 215 -1.03 3.39 -6.23
CA HIS A 215 -1.54 2.21 -6.94
C HIS A 215 -1.56 0.92 -6.12
N LYS A 216 -1.75 1.00 -4.79
CA LYS A 216 -1.60 -0.15 -3.88
C LYS A 216 -0.21 -0.76 -3.90
N LEU A 217 0.78 -0.03 -4.39
CA LEU A 217 2.15 -0.47 -4.30
C LEU A 217 2.60 -0.37 -2.84
N ALA A 218 3.68 -1.08 -2.56
CA ALA A 218 4.49 -0.88 -1.38
C ALA A 218 4.74 0.61 -1.13
N GLN A 219 4.93 0.96 0.15
CA GLN A 219 5.09 2.33 0.62
C GLN A 219 6.17 3.08 -0.16
N ARG A 220 5.85 4.32 -0.52
CA ARG A 220 6.74 5.25 -1.21
C ARG A 220 6.92 6.51 -0.37
N ILE A 221 8.03 7.19 -0.60
CA ILE A 221 8.27 8.51 -0.04
C ILE A 221 8.29 9.52 -1.18
N ILE A 222 7.72 10.68 -0.91
CA ILE A 222 7.88 11.87 -1.72
C ILE A 222 8.71 12.83 -0.88
N ASP A 223 9.98 13.00 -1.21
CA ASP A 223 10.84 13.96 -0.53
C ASP A 223 11.07 15.23 -1.36
N SER A 224 11.52 16.30 -0.70
CA SER A 224 11.82 17.60 -1.30
C SER A 224 10.60 18.30 -1.93
N VAL A 225 9.44 18.08 -1.33
CA VAL A 225 8.20 18.73 -1.75
C VAL A 225 8.25 20.21 -1.41
N LYS A 226 7.94 21.05 -2.41
CA LYS A 226 7.96 22.51 -2.28
C LYS A 226 6.55 23.05 -2.26
N TYR A 227 6.33 24.03 -1.40
CA TYR A 227 5.10 24.81 -1.42
C TYR A 227 4.98 25.56 -2.75
N ALA A 228 3.86 25.36 -3.46
CA ALA A 228 3.61 26.03 -4.74
C ALA A 228 2.86 27.34 -4.51
N PHE A 229 1.63 27.26 -4.00
CA PHE A 229 0.82 28.43 -3.64
C PHE A 229 -0.38 28.02 -2.76
N HIS A 230 -0.91 29.00 -2.03
CA HIS A 230 -2.24 28.94 -1.40
C HIS A 230 -3.24 29.44 -2.43
N ASP A 231 -4.37 28.74 -2.63
CA ASP A 231 -5.49 29.40 -3.29
C ASP A 231 -6.05 30.43 -2.30
N MET A 232 -5.80 31.71 -2.56
CA MET A 232 -6.20 32.80 -1.67
C MET A 232 -7.71 32.90 -1.42
N PHE A 233 -8.52 32.16 -2.19
CA PHE A 233 -9.96 32.10 -2.02
C PHE A 233 -10.43 30.86 -1.24
N ARG A 234 -9.52 29.95 -0.87
CA ARG A 234 -9.87 28.65 -0.31
C ARG A 234 -8.88 28.22 0.77
N ASP A 235 -9.23 28.44 2.03
CA ASP A 235 -8.39 28.08 3.20
C ASP A 235 -8.34 26.57 3.52
N ASN A 236 -9.07 25.77 2.75
CA ASN A 236 -9.32 24.36 3.07
C ASN A 236 -8.31 23.39 2.45
N TYR A 237 -7.50 23.84 1.48
CA TYR A 237 -6.42 23.05 0.90
C TYR A 237 -5.29 23.93 0.39
N TYR A 238 -4.14 23.32 0.16
CA TYR A 238 -3.00 23.98 -0.46
C TYR A 238 -2.32 23.08 -1.49
N MET A 239 -1.47 23.70 -2.30
CA MET A 239 -0.83 23.05 -3.42
C MET A 239 0.66 22.89 -3.21
N LEU A 240 1.16 21.70 -3.55
CA LEU A 240 2.58 21.41 -3.53
C LEU A 240 3.08 21.00 -4.92
N SER A 241 4.31 21.42 -5.23
CA SER A 241 5.05 20.99 -6.40
C SER A 241 6.07 19.95 -5.99
N LEU A 242 6.17 18.90 -6.79
CA LEU A 242 7.10 17.81 -6.59
C LEU A 242 8.29 17.99 -7.53
N ASP A 243 9.48 17.65 -7.07
CA ASP A 243 10.65 17.56 -7.94
C ASP A 243 10.52 16.32 -8.84
N SER A 244 11.19 16.33 -10.00
CA SER A 244 11.14 15.20 -10.94
C SER A 244 11.53 13.88 -10.25
N ARG A 245 10.72 12.83 -10.41
CA ARG A 245 10.87 11.47 -9.81
C ARG A 245 10.40 11.32 -8.36
N GLN A 246 9.83 12.37 -7.78
CA GLN A 246 9.12 12.30 -6.50
C GLN A 246 7.61 12.35 -6.78
N ASN A 247 7.11 11.49 -7.69
CA ASN A 247 5.70 11.54 -8.05
C ASN A 247 4.83 10.77 -7.05
N THR A 248 3.53 10.95 -7.17
CA THR A 248 2.53 10.10 -6.51
C THR A 248 1.39 9.78 -7.46
N SER A 249 0.44 8.96 -6.99
CA SER A 249 -0.70 8.56 -7.79
C SER A 249 -1.95 8.21 -6.98
N THR A 250 -3.01 7.83 -7.69
CA THR A 250 -4.21 7.21 -7.12
C THR A 250 -3.83 6.10 -6.15
N GLY A 251 -4.56 5.94 -5.03
CA GLY A 251 -4.17 5.05 -3.93
C GLY A 251 -3.32 5.71 -2.85
N ALA A 252 -2.56 6.76 -3.17
CA ALA A 252 -1.86 7.55 -2.16
C ALA A 252 -2.78 8.56 -1.45
N SER A 253 -3.99 8.81 -1.99
CA SER A 253 -4.98 9.71 -1.39
C SER A 253 -5.27 9.35 0.07
N GLY A 254 -5.34 10.36 0.92
CA GLY A 254 -5.41 10.26 2.37
C GLY A 254 -4.06 10.11 3.06
N GLY A 255 -2.96 9.94 2.33
CA GLY A 255 -1.60 9.87 2.91
C GLY A 255 -1.16 11.20 3.54
N PRO A 256 -0.34 11.18 4.61
CA PRO A 256 0.05 12.39 5.32
C PRO A 256 1.04 13.23 4.51
N ILE A 257 0.87 14.54 4.60
CA ILE A 257 1.83 15.55 4.16
C ILE A 257 2.47 16.15 5.40
N LEU A 258 3.79 16.01 5.53
CA LEU A 258 4.53 16.40 6.72
C LEU A 258 5.45 17.59 6.41
N LYS A 259 5.36 18.66 7.20
CA LYS A 259 6.32 19.77 7.18
C LYS A 259 7.55 19.39 7.99
N LYS A 260 8.73 19.59 7.39
CA LYS A 260 10.02 19.38 8.05
C LYS A 260 10.39 20.57 8.92
N THR A 261 10.88 20.30 10.12
CA THR A 261 11.47 21.30 11.01
C THR A 261 12.83 20.84 11.52
N SER A 262 13.53 21.71 12.24
CA SER A 262 14.76 21.33 12.96
C SER A 262 14.52 20.33 14.09
N SER A 263 13.29 20.25 14.61
CA SER A 263 12.90 19.40 15.74
C SER A 263 12.19 18.11 15.34
N GLY A 264 11.97 17.88 14.04
CA GLY A 264 11.30 16.69 13.52
C GLY A 264 10.37 17.02 12.36
N ALA A 265 9.22 16.35 12.33
CA ALA A 265 8.19 16.59 11.33
C ALA A 265 6.79 16.40 11.93
N TYR A 266 5.83 17.15 11.40
CA TYR A 266 4.42 17.05 11.77
C TYR A 266 3.53 17.14 10.53
N VAL A 267 2.37 16.53 10.59
CA VAL A 267 1.35 16.55 9.55
C VAL A 267 0.72 17.93 9.45
N THR A 268 0.67 18.47 8.24
CA THR A 268 -0.04 19.71 7.89
C THR A 268 -1.29 19.45 7.06
N GLY A 269 -1.45 18.24 6.53
CA GLY A 269 -2.64 17.85 5.78
C GLY A 269 -2.61 16.41 5.28
N ALA A 270 -3.69 16.01 4.61
CA ALA A 270 -3.81 14.74 3.92
C ALA A 270 -3.83 14.96 2.40
N LEU A 271 -3.16 14.07 1.66
CA LEU A 271 -3.14 14.11 0.20
C LEU A 271 -4.57 13.93 -0.34
N LYS A 272 -5.13 14.96 -0.98
CA LYS A 272 -6.45 14.91 -1.61
C LYS A 272 -6.38 14.16 -2.94
N GLY A 273 -5.58 14.70 -3.84
CA GLY A 273 -5.55 14.23 -5.22
C GLY A 273 -4.41 14.79 -6.05
N LEU A 274 -4.47 14.44 -7.33
CA LEU A 274 -3.49 14.81 -8.34
C LEU A 274 -4.06 15.93 -9.20
N ARG A 275 -3.29 17.00 -9.45
CA ARG A 275 -3.75 18.07 -10.35
C ARG A 275 -3.38 17.82 -11.81
N THR A 276 -2.16 17.35 -12.05
CA THR A 276 -1.64 17.13 -13.41
C THR A 276 -1.13 15.71 -13.54
N TYR A 277 -1.82 14.88 -14.30
CA TYR A 277 -1.45 13.48 -14.49
C TYR A 277 -0.66 13.28 -15.78
N SER A 278 0.38 12.49 -15.68
CA SER A 278 1.10 11.87 -16.80
C SER A 278 0.94 10.36 -16.71
N GLN A 279 0.92 9.68 -17.84
CA GLN A 279 0.83 8.22 -17.90
C GLN A 279 2.24 7.62 -17.87
N ILE A 280 2.46 6.59 -17.06
CA ILE A 280 3.64 5.74 -17.17
C ILE A 280 3.58 5.02 -18.52
N PRO A 281 4.62 5.09 -19.37
CA PRO A 281 4.61 4.48 -20.70
C PRO A 281 4.20 3.01 -20.67
N ASP A 282 3.33 2.60 -21.60
CA ASP A 282 2.79 1.24 -21.64
C ASP A 282 3.89 0.17 -21.75
N ALA A 283 5.03 0.47 -22.39
CA ALA A 283 6.17 -0.44 -22.44
C ALA A 283 6.76 -0.77 -21.05
N VAL A 284 6.67 0.16 -20.10
CA VAL A 284 7.11 -0.05 -18.71
C VAL A 284 6.04 -0.79 -17.92
N VAL A 285 4.76 -0.48 -18.15
CA VAL A 285 3.63 -1.11 -17.45
C VAL A 285 3.35 -2.53 -17.95
N ALA A 286 3.47 -2.81 -19.25
CA ALA A 286 3.20 -4.11 -19.85
C ALA A 286 4.12 -5.22 -19.32
N LEU A 287 5.28 -4.88 -18.77
CA LEU A 287 6.16 -5.83 -18.10
C LEU A 287 5.58 -6.34 -16.77
N THR A 288 4.61 -5.64 -16.19
CA THR A 288 4.10 -5.90 -14.83
C THR A 288 2.58 -6.06 -14.79
N ASP A 289 1.81 -5.33 -15.61
CA ASP A 289 0.34 -5.32 -15.60
C ASP A 289 -0.25 -4.90 -16.96
N PRO A 290 -0.29 -5.82 -17.95
CA PRO A 290 -0.73 -5.51 -19.31
C PRO A 290 -2.16 -4.94 -19.34
N GLY A 291 -2.31 -3.75 -19.92
CA GLY A 291 -3.61 -3.10 -20.13
C GLY A 291 -4.03 -2.10 -19.06
N LYS A 292 -3.31 -1.98 -17.94
CA LYS A 292 -3.56 -0.90 -16.96
C LYS A 292 -2.85 0.38 -17.35
N LYS A 293 -3.55 1.52 -17.23
CA LYS A 293 -2.95 2.85 -17.36
C LYS A 293 -2.58 3.36 -15.97
N LEU A 294 -1.30 3.34 -15.65
CA LEU A 294 -0.81 3.92 -14.40
C LEU A 294 -0.51 5.39 -14.59
N LEU A 295 -1.22 6.24 -13.86
CA LEU A 295 -0.97 7.67 -13.85
C LEU A 295 0.06 8.02 -12.78
N TYR A 296 0.72 9.16 -12.90
CA TYR A 296 1.52 9.77 -11.85
C TYR A 296 1.41 11.30 -11.96
N SER A 297 1.69 12.02 -10.89
CA SER A 297 1.66 13.49 -10.88
C SER A 297 2.88 14.11 -10.23
N GLY A 298 3.34 15.22 -10.82
CA GLY A 298 4.34 16.11 -10.24
C GLY A 298 3.75 17.27 -9.42
N SER A 299 2.42 17.33 -9.26
CA SER A 299 1.74 18.31 -8.40
C SER A 299 0.57 17.69 -7.65
N ILE A 300 0.44 18.05 -6.38
CA ILE A 300 -0.55 17.47 -5.47
C ILE A 300 -1.38 18.55 -4.79
N GLU A 301 -2.62 18.17 -4.50
CA GLU A 301 -3.54 18.94 -3.68
C GLU A 301 -3.62 18.32 -2.28
N VAL A 302 -3.64 19.16 -1.25
CA VAL A 302 -3.54 18.73 0.14
C VAL A 302 -4.67 19.33 0.96
N SER A 303 -5.55 18.50 1.49
CA SER A 303 -6.58 18.91 2.45
C SER A 303 -5.90 19.31 3.76
N SER A 304 -6.10 20.55 4.22
CA SER A 304 -5.46 21.05 5.44
C SER A 304 -6.01 20.36 6.69
N MET A 305 -5.14 20.08 7.67
CA MET A 305 -5.58 19.59 8.99
C MET A 305 -6.47 20.61 9.72
N SER A 306 -6.35 21.91 9.41
CA SER A 306 -7.17 22.96 10.03
C SER A 306 -8.67 22.78 9.77
N VAL A 307 -9.04 22.08 8.70
CA VAL A 307 -10.45 21.90 8.30
C VAL A 307 -11.20 20.96 9.23
N ILE A 308 -10.49 20.07 9.92
CA ILE A 308 -11.06 19.13 10.91
C ILE A 308 -10.50 19.41 12.31
N MET A 309 -10.07 20.66 12.57
CA MET A 309 -9.42 21.05 13.82
C MET A 309 -10.35 20.81 15.01
N ASP A 310 -11.60 21.24 14.93
CA ASP A 310 -12.53 21.18 16.05
C ASP A 310 -12.88 19.73 16.39
N GLU A 311 -13.03 18.86 15.39
CA GLU A 311 -13.25 17.43 15.58
C GLU A 311 -12.02 16.73 16.17
N ILE A 312 -10.80 17.14 15.77
CA ILE A 312 -9.57 16.65 16.39
C ILE A 312 -9.51 17.06 17.86
N LYS A 313 -9.82 18.30 18.20
CA LYS A 313 -9.84 18.75 19.61
C LYS A 313 -10.89 17.97 20.41
N ALA A 314 -12.11 17.88 19.91
CA ALA A 314 -13.22 17.22 20.59
C ALA A 314 -13.00 15.71 20.78
N ASN A 315 -12.39 15.04 19.79
CA ASN A 315 -12.23 13.59 19.81
C ASN A 315 -10.83 13.16 20.21
N CYS A 316 -9.78 13.78 19.72
CA CYS A 316 -8.41 13.27 19.93
C CYS A 316 -7.77 13.79 21.22
N TRP A 317 -8.32 14.81 21.91
CA TRP A 317 -7.75 15.42 23.12
C TRP A 317 -8.52 15.09 24.41
N LYS A 318 -9.24 13.96 24.49
CA LYS A 318 -10.12 13.66 25.64
C LYS A 318 -9.44 13.61 27.02
N SER A 319 -8.15 13.27 27.12
CA SER A 319 -7.45 13.12 28.41
C SER A 319 -6.60 14.33 28.81
N ARG A 320 -6.57 15.40 28.00
CA ARG A 320 -5.80 16.62 28.28
C ARG A 320 -6.58 17.85 27.83
N THR A 321 -6.40 18.97 28.51
CA THR A 321 -7.08 20.20 28.09
C THR A 321 -6.43 20.79 26.84
N GLU A 322 -7.23 21.52 26.05
CA GLU A 322 -6.72 22.28 24.91
C GLU A 322 -5.60 23.25 25.32
N GLN A 323 -5.79 23.97 26.44
CA GLN A 323 -4.81 24.92 26.95
C GLN A 323 -3.46 24.25 27.24
N ASP A 324 -3.47 23.07 27.89
CA ASP A 324 -2.24 22.34 28.20
C ASP A 324 -1.51 21.90 26.93
N LEU A 325 -2.23 21.40 25.93
CA LEU A 325 -1.66 20.90 24.69
C LEU A 325 -1.14 22.03 23.80
N LEU A 326 -1.84 23.16 23.75
CA LEU A 326 -1.37 24.34 23.05
C LEU A 326 -0.12 24.92 23.71
N ALA A 327 -0.07 24.97 25.04
CA ALA A 327 1.08 25.47 25.79
C ALA A 327 2.31 24.56 25.66
N SER A 328 2.13 23.24 25.73
CA SER A 328 3.26 22.29 25.64
C SER A 328 3.70 21.99 24.22
N GLY A 329 2.80 22.17 23.24
CA GLY A 329 3.03 21.80 21.84
C GLY A 329 3.16 20.30 21.61
N ASP A 330 2.77 19.46 22.57
CA ASP A 330 2.99 18.01 22.50
C ASP A 330 2.27 17.37 21.31
N TYR A 331 1.11 17.91 20.90
CA TYR A 331 0.35 17.38 19.76
C TYR A 331 1.12 17.47 18.43
N LYS A 332 2.17 18.29 18.35
CA LYS A 332 3.07 18.39 17.20
C LYS A 332 4.17 17.31 17.19
N LYS A 333 4.33 16.56 18.28
CA LYS A 333 5.36 15.52 18.40
C LYS A 333 4.79 14.20 17.88
N SER A 334 5.53 13.57 16.99
CA SER A 334 5.26 12.20 16.57
C SER A 334 5.80 11.23 17.63
N ILE A 335 5.06 10.17 17.92
CA ILE A 335 5.37 9.22 19.01
C ILE A 335 5.42 7.80 18.42
N LYS A 336 6.41 7.01 18.87
CA LYS A 336 6.44 5.57 18.64
C LYS A 336 5.68 4.91 19.79
N GLU A 337 4.67 4.14 19.45
CA GLU A 337 3.77 3.48 20.39
C GLU A 337 4.18 2.01 20.50
N ASP A 338 4.30 1.54 21.73
CA ASP A 338 4.51 0.13 22.07
C ASP A 338 3.15 -0.49 22.42
N ASN A 339 2.68 -1.35 21.53
CA ASN A 339 1.45 -2.11 21.64
C ASN A 339 1.72 -3.59 22.02
N SER A 340 2.94 -3.95 22.41
CA SER A 340 3.35 -5.35 22.61
C SER A 340 2.57 -6.07 23.72
N VAL A 341 2.24 -5.37 24.82
CA VAL A 341 1.45 -5.93 25.93
C VAL A 341 0.04 -6.25 25.46
N LEU A 342 -0.64 -5.28 24.86
CA LEU A 342 -1.99 -5.46 24.34
C LEU A 342 -2.03 -6.57 23.29
N PHE A 343 -1.06 -6.56 22.37
CA PHE A 343 -0.88 -7.59 21.36
C PHE A 343 -0.72 -8.99 21.98
N SER A 344 0.12 -9.14 23.01
CA SER A 344 0.29 -10.38 23.76
C SER A 344 -1.00 -10.83 24.43
N ASP A 345 -1.71 -9.92 25.09
CA ASP A 345 -2.96 -10.20 25.79
C ASP A 345 -4.05 -10.69 24.83
N HIS A 346 -4.12 -10.13 23.62
CA HIS A 346 -5.12 -10.50 22.62
C HIS A 346 -4.78 -11.77 21.86
N TYR A 347 -3.51 -11.99 21.53
CA TYR A 347 -3.10 -13.01 20.56
C TYR A 347 -2.12 -14.04 21.13
N GLY A 348 -1.93 -14.08 22.45
CA GLY A 348 -1.00 -14.99 23.12
C GLY A 348 -1.56 -16.39 23.41
N ALA A 349 -2.88 -16.55 23.45
CA ALA A 349 -3.55 -17.79 23.87
C ALA A 349 -4.42 -18.41 22.77
N ASP A 350 -4.38 -19.74 22.66
CA ASP A 350 -5.33 -20.51 21.85
C ASP A 350 -6.70 -20.54 22.53
N LYS A 351 -7.78 -20.46 21.76
CA LYS A 351 -9.16 -20.47 22.27
C LYS A 351 -10.03 -21.51 21.56
N ALA A 352 -10.95 -22.10 22.31
CA ALA A 352 -11.99 -22.98 21.79
C ALA A 352 -13.36 -22.40 22.15
N ILE A 353 -14.20 -22.21 21.13
CA ILE A 353 -15.57 -21.72 21.26
C ILE A 353 -16.51 -22.87 20.94
N ALA A 354 -17.23 -23.35 21.95
CA ALA A 354 -18.26 -24.37 21.80
C ALA A 354 -19.62 -23.76 22.14
N GLY A 355 -20.45 -23.53 21.13
CA GLY A 355 -21.74 -22.85 21.29
C GLY A 355 -21.64 -21.42 21.82
N THR A 356 -22.78 -20.89 22.24
CA THR A 356 -22.95 -19.48 22.64
C THR A 356 -22.37 -19.17 24.01
N SER A 357 -22.46 -20.11 24.96
CA SER A 357 -21.77 -20.02 26.24
C SER A 357 -20.25 -19.96 26.06
N GLY A 358 -19.72 -20.63 25.03
CA GLY A 358 -18.31 -20.54 24.63
C GLY A 358 -17.91 -19.09 24.33
N ILE A 359 -18.68 -18.39 23.49
CA ILE A 359 -18.41 -16.98 23.15
C ILE A 359 -18.38 -16.11 24.41
N GLN A 360 -19.37 -16.30 25.29
CA GLN A 360 -19.49 -15.54 26.54
C GLN A 360 -18.28 -15.75 27.46
N SER A 361 -17.77 -16.98 27.54
CA SER A 361 -16.60 -17.30 28.36
C SER A 361 -15.28 -16.78 27.78
N GLN A 362 -15.21 -16.61 26.45
CA GLN A 362 -13.98 -16.28 25.73
C GLN A 362 -13.86 -14.81 25.31
N ARG A 363 -14.96 -14.04 25.40
CA ARG A 363 -14.98 -12.62 25.03
C ARG A 363 -14.12 -11.77 25.96
N ASN A 364 -13.59 -10.68 25.42
CA ASN A 364 -13.00 -9.62 26.20
C ASN A 364 -14.12 -8.83 26.92
N ALA A 365 -14.30 -9.09 28.22
CA ALA A 365 -15.34 -8.45 29.02
C ALA A 365 -15.12 -6.93 29.17
N ALA A 366 -13.87 -6.48 29.28
CA ALA A 366 -13.55 -5.06 29.35
C ALA A 366 -13.94 -4.36 28.04
N TYR A 367 -13.62 -4.97 26.89
CA TYR A 367 -14.01 -4.46 25.58
C TYR A 367 -15.52 -4.29 25.45
N THR A 368 -16.28 -5.32 25.83
CA THR A 368 -17.74 -5.34 25.74
C THR A 368 -18.37 -4.26 26.63
N THR A 369 -17.76 -4.00 27.79
CA THR A 369 -18.19 -2.95 28.71
C THR A 369 -17.97 -1.56 28.10
N SER A 370 -16.83 -1.32 27.45
CA SER A 370 -16.51 -0.07 26.78
C SER A 370 -17.26 0.14 25.45
N ASN A 371 -17.71 -0.95 24.83
CA ASN A 371 -18.42 -0.94 23.55
C ASN A 371 -19.75 -1.72 23.67
N PRO A 372 -20.78 -1.14 24.32
CA PRO A 372 -22.06 -1.82 24.50
C PRO A 372 -22.63 -2.33 23.18
N GLY A 373 -23.00 -3.61 23.19
CA GLY A 373 -23.55 -4.29 22.02
C GLY A 373 -22.51 -4.89 21.06
N ILE A 374 -21.22 -4.80 21.38
CA ILE A 374 -20.15 -5.47 20.64
C ILE A 374 -19.41 -6.42 21.56
N SER A 375 -19.22 -7.66 21.13
CA SER A 375 -18.29 -8.61 21.78
C SER A 375 -17.07 -8.82 20.90
N LEU A 376 -15.89 -8.88 21.52
CA LEU A 376 -14.63 -9.15 20.86
C LEU A 376 -14.02 -10.44 21.41
N VAL A 377 -13.72 -11.39 20.54
CA VAL A 377 -12.95 -12.59 20.84
C VAL A 377 -11.67 -12.59 20.01
N THR A 378 -10.53 -12.42 20.68
CA THR A 378 -9.20 -12.53 20.08
C THR A 378 -8.46 -13.77 20.56
N GLY A 379 -7.56 -14.32 19.77
CA GLY A 379 -6.70 -15.44 20.18
C GLY A 379 -5.59 -15.71 19.17
N LYS A 380 -4.59 -16.49 19.58
CA LYS A 380 -3.50 -16.98 18.73
C LYS A 380 -4.04 -17.88 17.61
N SER A 381 -4.88 -18.82 18.01
CA SER A 381 -5.75 -19.63 17.16
C SER A 381 -7.12 -19.74 17.82
N ILE A 382 -8.19 -19.75 17.03
CA ILE A 382 -9.56 -19.89 17.53
C ILE A 382 -10.23 -21.05 16.81
N ALA A 383 -10.57 -22.11 17.55
CA ALA A 383 -11.41 -23.20 17.06
C ALA A 383 -12.87 -22.92 17.40
N ILE A 384 -13.76 -22.96 16.42
CA ILE A 384 -15.19 -22.72 16.60
C ILE A 384 -15.99 -23.99 16.28
N THR A 385 -16.86 -24.37 17.22
CA THR A 385 -17.73 -25.54 17.12
C THR A 385 -19.18 -25.18 17.50
N GLY A 386 -20.12 -25.40 16.57
CA GLY A 386 -21.57 -25.38 16.85
C GLY A 386 -22.16 -24.08 17.42
N ILE A 387 -21.96 -22.92 16.79
CA ILE A 387 -22.59 -21.64 17.22
C ILE A 387 -24.03 -21.53 16.70
N VAL A 388 -25.00 -22.03 17.45
CA VAL A 388 -26.41 -21.66 17.21
C VAL A 388 -26.63 -20.27 17.83
N ASP A 389 -27.26 -19.33 17.12
CA ASP A 389 -27.61 -17.95 17.53
C ASP A 389 -27.47 -17.63 19.04
N PRO A 390 -26.68 -16.60 19.46
CA PRO A 390 -26.54 -16.20 20.86
C PRO A 390 -27.83 -15.91 21.61
N GLY A 391 -28.99 -15.78 20.95
CA GLY A 391 -30.29 -15.93 21.60
C GLY A 391 -30.50 -14.98 22.80
N VAL A 392 -31.10 -13.83 22.52
CA VAL A 392 -31.75 -12.94 23.51
C VAL A 392 -30.88 -12.28 24.59
N GLU A 393 -29.55 -12.16 24.45
CA GLU A 393 -28.92 -10.97 25.05
C GLU A 393 -29.40 -9.77 24.21
N ALA A 394 -30.46 -9.11 24.70
CA ALA A 394 -31.23 -8.09 23.97
C ALA A 394 -30.36 -7.00 23.32
N ASN A 395 -29.15 -6.79 23.81
CA ASN A 395 -28.28 -5.69 23.42
C ASN A 395 -27.04 -6.08 22.58
N LEU A 396 -26.65 -7.36 22.44
CA LEU A 396 -25.46 -7.72 21.64
C LEU A 396 -25.76 -7.66 20.14
N ALA A 397 -25.31 -6.65 19.41
CA ALA A 397 -25.54 -6.50 17.98
C ALA A 397 -24.46 -7.21 17.14
N THR A 398 -23.19 -7.16 17.55
CA THR A 398 -22.08 -7.66 16.72
C THR A 398 -21.09 -8.49 17.55
N ILE A 399 -20.62 -9.60 16.99
CA ILE A 399 -19.53 -10.40 17.56
C ILE A 399 -18.36 -10.39 16.58
N TYR A 400 -17.22 -9.88 17.01
CA TYR A 400 -15.96 -9.97 16.28
C TYR A 400 -15.15 -11.16 16.78
N VAL A 401 -14.80 -12.06 15.88
CA VAL A 401 -13.81 -13.11 16.11
C VAL A 401 -12.59 -12.80 15.27
N VAL A 402 -11.45 -12.60 15.93
CA VAL A 402 -10.25 -12.05 15.29
C VAL A 402 -9.02 -12.86 15.68
N SER A 403 -8.38 -13.51 14.71
CA SER A 403 -7.21 -14.35 14.96
C SER A 403 -6.33 -14.53 13.73
N PRO A 404 -5.03 -14.84 13.87
CA PRO A 404 -4.22 -15.40 12.79
C PRO A 404 -4.83 -16.63 12.13
N GLU A 405 -5.48 -17.48 12.94
CA GLU A 405 -5.98 -18.78 12.53
C GLU A 405 -7.36 -18.98 13.13
N VAL A 406 -8.39 -19.02 12.29
CA VAL A 406 -9.75 -19.36 12.71
C VAL A 406 -10.15 -20.67 12.05
N ASN A 407 -10.30 -21.70 12.88
CA ASN A 407 -10.70 -23.04 12.46
C ASN A 407 -12.22 -23.21 12.68
N LEU A 408 -12.98 -23.16 11.58
CA LEU A 408 -14.41 -23.48 11.58
C LEU A 408 -14.56 -24.98 11.35
N ASN A 409 -15.18 -25.69 12.30
CA ASN A 409 -15.40 -27.12 12.13
C ASN A 409 -16.59 -27.42 11.19
N ASP A 410 -16.72 -28.67 10.74
CA ASP A 410 -17.83 -29.11 9.88
C ASP A 410 -19.22 -28.93 10.50
N ALA A 411 -19.29 -28.80 11.83
CA ALA A 411 -20.53 -28.53 12.58
C ALA A 411 -20.79 -27.03 12.81
N PHE A 412 -19.96 -26.15 12.24
CA PHE A 412 -20.18 -24.71 12.33
C PHE A 412 -21.39 -24.35 11.49
N SER A 413 -22.38 -23.77 12.15
CA SER A 413 -23.48 -23.05 11.53
C SER A 413 -23.62 -21.74 12.28
N TYR A 414 -24.20 -20.73 11.64
CA TYR A 414 -24.61 -19.48 12.28
C TYR A 414 -25.94 -19.07 11.67
N THR A 415 -26.95 -18.86 12.50
CA THR A 415 -28.24 -18.30 12.08
C THR A 415 -28.37 -16.94 12.74
N SER A 416 -28.36 -15.88 11.93
CA SER A 416 -28.51 -14.51 12.43
C SER A 416 -29.98 -14.23 12.73
N ALA A 417 -30.26 -13.70 13.92
CA ALA A 417 -31.50 -12.95 14.16
C ALA A 417 -31.39 -11.54 13.56
N THR A 418 -32.52 -10.94 13.16
CA THR A 418 -32.56 -9.60 12.57
C THR A 418 -31.75 -8.58 13.39
N GLY A 419 -30.79 -7.91 12.74
CA GLY A 419 -29.93 -6.91 13.36
C GLY A 419 -28.78 -7.48 14.20
N LYS A 420 -28.45 -8.76 14.04
CA LYS A 420 -27.30 -9.42 14.67
C LYS A 420 -26.27 -9.83 13.62
N GLU A 421 -25.00 -9.58 13.89
CA GLU A 421 -23.89 -9.85 12.98
C GLU A 421 -22.80 -10.66 13.67
N LEU A 422 -22.22 -11.62 12.95
CA LEU A 422 -21.03 -12.37 13.35
C LEU A 422 -19.95 -12.12 12.30
N ASP A 423 -18.90 -11.42 12.72
CA ASP A 423 -17.76 -11.09 11.88
C ASP A 423 -16.57 -11.97 12.27
N VAL A 424 -16.29 -12.95 11.42
CA VAL A 424 -15.12 -13.83 11.56
C VAL A 424 -14.02 -13.34 10.65
N ASN A 425 -12.98 -12.76 11.23
CA ASN A 425 -11.86 -12.17 10.49
C ASN A 425 -10.56 -12.91 10.80
N SER A 426 -9.87 -13.34 9.75
CA SER A 426 -8.46 -13.71 9.84
C SER A 426 -7.58 -12.47 9.69
N MET A 427 -6.47 -12.41 10.40
CA MET A 427 -5.47 -11.33 10.29
C MET A 427 -4.06 -11.89 10.12
N VAL A 428 -3.14 -11.07 9.65
CA VAL A 428 -1.71 -11.42 9.63
C VAL A 428 -1.01 -10.59 10.69
N LEU A 429 -0.42 -11.26 11.68
CA LEU A 429 0.15 -10.61 12.87
C LEU A 429 1.65 -10.31 12.75
N GLU A 430 2.08 -9.26 13.45
CA GLU A 430 3.50 -9.02 13.71
C GLU A 430 4.13 -10.16 14.51
N PRO A 431 5.15 -10.88 13.99
CA PRO A 431 5.77 -11.95 14.74
C PRO A 431 6.28 -11.38 16.06
N ALA A 432 6.01 -12.08 17.17
CA ALA A 432 6.58 -11.77 18.46
C ALA A 432 8.10 -11.60 18.29
N THR A 433 8.62 -10.42 18.59
CA THR A 433 10.07 -10.20 18.57
C THR A 433 10.67 -10.93 19.77
N THR A 434 10.84 -12.25 19.67
CA THR A 434 11.82 -12.92 20.51
C THR A 434 13.18 -12.32 20.14
N GLN A 435 13.82 -11.70 21.13
CA GLN A 435 15.12 -11.05 21.00
C GLN A 435 16.05 -11.88 20.10
N ALA A 436 16.64 -11.22 19.10
CA ALA A 436 17.75 -11.73 18.30
C ALA A 436 17.52 -13.01 17.48
N ALA A 437 16.28 -13.37 17.13
CA ALA A 437 16.12 -13.91 15.79
C ALA A 437 16.23 -12.70 14.84
N GLN A 438 17.46 -12.31 14.49
CA GLN A 438 17.67 -11.72 13.16
C GLN A 438 16.87 -12.63 12.25
N ARG A 439 15.77 -12.12 11.69
CA ARG A 439 15.12 -12.79 10.58
C ARG A 439 16.25 -12.86 9.58
N ARG A 440 16.94 -14.01 9.54
CA ARG A 440 17.93 -14.28 8.54
C ARG A 440 17.11 -14.06 7.28
N THR A 441 17.29 -12.92 6.62
CA THR A 441 17.57 -13.00 5.19
C THR A 441 18.45 -14.21 5.13
N GLY A 442 17.97 -15.29 4.52
CA GLY A 442 18.91 -16.22 3.95
C GLY A 442 19.81 -15.31 3.11
N THR A 443 20.93 -14.86 3.69
CA THR A 443 22.21 -15.19 3.12
C THR A 443 22.01 -16.65 2.81
N ILE A 444 21.55 -16.92 1.58
CA ILE A 444 21.95 -18.12 0.86
C ILE A 444 23.44 -18.06 1.11
N ALA A 445 23.88 -18.78 2.14
CA ALA A 445 25.27 -18.86 2.51
C ALA A 445 25.90 -19.19 1.18
N ASN A 446 26.73 -18.27 0.65
CA ASN A 446 27.41 -18.41 -0.63
C ASN A 446 27.59 -19.89 -0.83
N GLU A 447 26.74 -20.48 -1.67
CA GLU A 447 26.88 -21.89 -1.97
C GLU A 447 28.30 -21.92 -2.45
N SER A 448 29.15 -22.60 -1.68
CA SER A 448 30.52 -22.88 -2.06
C SER A 448 30.41 -23.24 -3.52
N LEU A 449 30.99 -22.40 -4.39
CA LEU A 449 30.87 -22.52 -5.83
C LEU A 449 31.29 -23.94 -6.17
N VAL A 450 30.32 -24.84 -6.25
CA VAL A 450 30.46 -26.12 -6.91
C VAL A 450 30.59 -25.69 -8.35
N PRO A 451 31.77 -25.80 -8.96
CA PRO A 451 31.94 -25.41 -10.34
C PRO A 451 31.07 -26.36 -11.16
N GLY A 452 29.92 -25.87 -11.65
CA GLY A 452 29.07 -26.66 -12.56
C GLY A 452 27.55 -26.60 -12.40
N VAL A 453 26.97 -25.85 -11.46
CA VAL A 453 25.50 -25.68 -11.45
C VAL A 453 25.11 -24.64 -12.50
N LYS A 454 24.70 -25.11 -13.69
CA LYS A 454 24.00 -24.32 -14.70
C LYS A 454 22.68 -23.83 -14.11
N GLU A 455 22.28 -22.58 -14.39
CA GLU A 455 20.92 -22.08 -14.15
C GLU A 455 19.91 -23.13 -14.63
N ASN A 456 19.14 -23.71 -13.71
CA ASN A 456 17.98 -24.51 -14.08
C ASN A 456 16.99 -23.56 -14.75
N GLY A 457 16.80 -23.73 -16.06
CA GLY A 457 15.91 -22.91 -16.86
C GLY A 457 14.54 -22.80 -16.21
N VAL A 458 14.03 -21.58 -16.10
CA VAL A 458 12.65 -21.34 -15.68
C VAL A 458 11.75 -21.96 -16.75
N VAL A 459 10.83 -22.84 -16.34
CA VAL A 459 9.79 -23.36 -17.25
C VAL A 459 8.82 -22.21 -17.54
N VAL A 460 8.60 -21.88 -18.81
CA VAL A 460 7.76 -20.74 -19.23
C VAL A 460 6.67 -21.19 -20.19
N VAL A 461 5.46 -20.66 -20.02
CA VAL A 461 4.29 -20.89 -20.89
C VAL A 461 4.02 -19.66 -21.76
N TYR A 462 4.02 -19.80 -23.10
CA TYR A 462 3.70 -18.70 -24.01
C TYR A 462 3.19 -19.14 -25.39
N PRO A 463 2.35 -18.33 -26.08
CA PRO A 463 1.80 -17.05 -25.61
C PRO A 463 0.70 -17.25 -24.56
N ASN A 464 0.55 -16.28 -23.67
CA ASN A 464 -0.54 -16.16 -22.71
C ASN A 464 -0.94 -14.68 -22.61
N PRO A 465 -2.09 -14.25 -23.16
CA PRO A 465 -3.16 -15.05 -23.75
C PRO A 465 -2.79 -15.82 -25.03
N THR A 466 -3.57 -16.85 -25.38
CA THR A 466 -3.42 -17.65 -26.60
C THR A 466 -4.71 -17.68 -27.43
N SER A 467 -4.57 -17.83 -28.75
CA SER A 467 -5.68 -18.10 -29.68
C SER A 467 -5.94 -19.59 -29.92
N GLY A 468 -5.10 -20.48 -29.36
CA GLY A 468 -5.29 -21.93 -29.52
C GLY A 468 -4.02 -22.76 -29.37
N PHE A 469 -2.82 -22.20 -29.50
CA PHE A 469 -1.56 -22.94 -29.30
C PHE A 469 -0.71 -22.31 -28.21
N VAL A 470 -0.11 -23.14 -27.38
CA VAL A 470 0.76 -22.71 -26.29
C VAL A 470 2.03 -23.55 -26.31
N ASN A 471 3.17 -22.89 -26.13
CA ASN A 471 4.46 -23.54 -25.97
C ASN A 471 4.84 -23.53 -24.49
N ILE A 472 5.33 -24.65 -24.01
CA ILE A 472 5.96 -24.79 -22.70
C ILE A 472 7.44 -25.03 -23.00
N VAL A 473 8.32 -24.13 -22.56
CA VAL A 473 9.77 -24.22 -22.79
C VAL A 473 10.53 -24.22 -21.48
N GLY A 474 11.81 -24.59 -21.53
CA GLY A 474 12.67 -24.61 -20.35
C GLY A 474 12.42 -25.83 -19.47
N LEU A 475 11.76 -26.87 -20.01
CA LEU A 475 11.67 -28.15 -19.33
C LEU A 475 13.09 -28.75 -19.22
N PRO A 476 13.47 -29.29 -18.05
CA PRO A 476 14.79 -29.88 -17.90
C PRO A 476 14.99 -31.03 -18.91
N LYS A 477 16.23 -31.44 -19.16
CA LYS A 477 16.45 -32.67 -19.91
C LYS A 477 16.10 -33.87 -19.03
N SER A 478 15.31 -34.81 -19.53
CA SER A 478 14.95 -36.01 -18.77
C SER A 478 14.71 -37.22 -19.67
N GLU A 479 14.98 -38.40 -19.10
CA GLU A 479 14.64 -39.70 -19.69
C GLU A 479 13.19 -40.12 -19.39
N MET A 480 12.49 -39.36 -18.55
CA MET A 480 11.11 -39.62 -18.16
C MET A 480 10.19 -38.54 -18.71
N PRO A 481 8.99 -38.90 -19.19
CA PRO A 481 8.11 -37.92 -19.79
C PRO A 481 7.59 -36.91 -18.77
N TYR A 482 7.42 -35.68 -19.24
CA TYR A 482 6.60 -34.65 -18.63
C TYR A 482 5.13 -34.99 -18.85
N ASN A 483 4.31 -34.78 -17.83
CA ASN A 483 2.87 -34.89 -17.91
C ASN A 483 2.28 -33.48 -17.80
N VAL A 484 1.70 -33.01 -18.91
CA VAL A 484 1.09 -31.69 -19.06
C VAL A 484 -0.42 -31.84 -18.95
N GLN A 485 -0.99 -31.27 -17.89
CA GLN A 485 -2.42 -31.30 -17.61
C GLN A 485 -3.00 -29.91 -17.72
N VAL A 486 -4.14 -29.79 -18.39
CA VAL A 486 -4.88 -28.53 -18.52
C VAL A 486 -6.26 -28.71 -17.88
N TYR A 487 -6.57 -27.86 -16.92
CA TYR A 487 -7.86 -27.83 -16.22
C TYR A 487 -8.63 -26.56 -16.61
N ASN A 488 -9.95 -26.64 -16.71
CA ASN A 488 -10.78 -25.45 -16.87
C ASN A 488 -11.01 -24.73 -15.52
N ALA A 489 -11.72 -23.61 -15.53
CA ALA A 489 -12.02 -22.82 -14.32
C ALA A 489 -12.83 -23.57 -13.24
N ALA A 490 -13.54 -24.65 -13.61
CA ALA A 490 -14.26 -25.50 -12.66
C ALA A 490 -13.38 -26.62 -12.07
N GLY A 491 -12.09 -26.68 -12.43
CA GLY A 491 -11.16 -27.72 -11.99
C GLY A 491 -11.31 -29.05 -12.73
N LEU A 492 -12.03 -29.08 -13.86
CA LEU A 492 -12.16 -30.28 -14.69
C LEU A 492 -10.97 -30.41 -15.64
N LEU A 493 -10.34 -31.59 -15.68
CA LEU A 493 -9.26 -31.92 -16.61
C LEU A 493 -9.79 -31.97 -18.05
N VAL A 494 -9.33 -31.06 -18.90
CA VAL A 494 -9.75 -30.93 -20.30
C VAL A 494 -8.67 -31.34 -21.31
N ARG A 495 -7.41 -31.40 -20.89
CA ARG A 495 -6.30 -31.96 -21.69
C ARG A 495 -5.28 -32.66 -20.79
N ASN A 496 -4.73 -33.77 -21.27
CA ASN A 496 -3.64 -34.48 -20.62
C ASN A 496 -2.71 -35.05 -21.69
N GLU A 497 -1.48 -34.54 -21.76
CA GLU A 497 -0.49 -34.91 -22.78
C GLU A 497 0.85 -35.26 -22.14
N SER A 498 1.57 -36.20 -22.76
CA SER A 498 2.86 -36.68 -22.29
C SER A 498 3.96 -36.30 -23.29
N HIS A 499 5.01 -35.63 -22.82
CA HIS A 499 6.06 -35.04 -23.66
C HIS A 499 7.45 -35.42 -23.17
N MET A 500 8.37 -35.73 -24.08
CA MET A 500 9.78 -36.05 -23.75
C MET A 500 10.74 -34.87 -24.02
N GLU A 501 10.25 -33.85 -24.71
CA GLU A 501 11.04 -32.76 -25.24
C GLU A 501 11.23 -31.64 -24.20
N GLU A 502 12.35 -30.92 -24.27
CA GLU A 502 12.63 -29.74 -23.41
C GLU A 502 11.71 -28.54 -23.71
N ALA A 503 10.97 -28.63 -24.83
CA ALA A 503 9.91 -27.74 -25.20
C ALA A 503 8.76 -28.54 -25.82
N CYS A 504 7.52 -28.29 -25.42
CA CYS A 504 6.35 -28.91 -26.03
C CYS A 504 5.29 -27.88 -26.43
N ARG A 505 4.52 -28.21 -27.47
CA ARG A 505 3.44 -27.37 -27.98
C ARG A 505 2.10 -28.04 -27.73
N ILE A 506 1.25 -27.40 -26.93
CA ILE A 506 -0.09 -27.87 -26.59
C ILE A 506 -1.11 -27.19 -27.50
N ASN A 507 -2.04 -27.99 -28.05
CA ASN A 507 -3.16 -27.49 -28.83
C ASN A 507 -4.43 -27.41 -27.97
N LEU A 508 -5.01 -26.21 -27.91
CA LEU A 508 -6.20 -25.86 -27.17
C LEU A 508 -7.28 -25.29 -28.10
N SER A 509 -7.08 -25.33 -29.42
CA SER A 509 -7.96 -24.67 -30.40
C SER A 509 -9.41 -25.16 -30.34
N ASP A 510 -9.61 -26.43 -30.00
CA ASP A 510 -10.90 -27.12 -29.79
C ASP A 510 -11.55 -26.83 -28.43
N LEU A 511 -10.84 -26.20 -27.49
CA LEU A 511 -11.41 -25.82 -26.21
C LEU A 511 -12.16 -24.48 -26.34
N PRO A 512 -13.23 -24.24 -25.56
CA PRO A 512 -13.90 -22.95 -25.50
C PRO A 512 -12.95 -21.78 -25.14
N GLU A 513 -13.41 -20.56 -25.34
CA GLU A 513 -12.70 -19.39 -24.79
C GLU A 513 -12.87 -19.35 -23.27
N GLY A 514 -11.82 -18.93 -22.54
CA GLY A 514 -11.87 -18.89 -21.09
C GLY A 514 -10.51 -18.95 -20.39
N SER A 515 -10.57 -19.10 -19.07
CA SER A 515 -9.39 -19.30 -18.21
C SER A 515 -9.16 -20.79 -17.94
N TYR A 516 -7.89 -21.18 -17.97
CA TYR A 516 -7.41 -22.53 -17.76
C TYR A 516 -6.24 -22.54 -16.76
N LEU A 517 -5.97 -23.68 -16.13
CA LEU A 517 -4.79 -23.92 -15.32
C LEU A 517 -3.94 -25.00 -16.00
N VAL A 518 -2.67 -24.71 -16.24
CA VAL A 518 -1.70 -25.64 -16.81
C VAL A 518 -0.78 -26.14 -15.70
N PHE A 519 -0.70 -27.46 -15.56
CA PHE A 519 0.20 -28.15 -14.65
C PHE A 519 1.20 -28.97 -15.45
N VAL A 520 2.48 -28.84 -15.10
CA VAL A 520 3.52 -29.74 -15.63
C VAL A 520 4.12 -30.51 -14.47
N THR A 521 4.06 -31.84 -14.58
CA THR A 521 4.59 -32.75 -13.57
C THR A 521 5.57 -33.73 -14.19
N GLN A 522 6.53 -34.20 -13.41
CA GLN A 522 7.42 -35.30 -13.79
C GLN A 522 7.61 -36.20 -12.59
N GLN A 523 7.29 -37.49 -12.74
CA GLN A 523 7.32 -38.48 -11.65
C GLN A 523 6.56 -38.02 -10.39
N GLY A 524 5.43 -37.32 -10.57
CA GLY A 524 4.62 -36.78 -9.48
C GLY A 524 5.15 -35.48 -8.85
N LYS A 525 6.34 -35.00 -9.24
CA LYS A 525 6.85 -33.70 -8.83
C LYS A 525 6.30 -32.60 -9.73
N GLU A 526 5.67 -31.58 -9.14
CA GLU A 526 5.24 -30.37 -9.85
C GLU A 526 6.46 -29.54 -10.28
N LEU A 527 6.52 -29.22 -11.57
CA LEU A 527 7.53 -28.37 -12.17
C LEU A 527 6.99 -26.97 -12.49
N LEU A 528 5.70 -26.88 -12.81
CA LEU A 528 5.03 -25.64 -13.20
C LEU A 528 3.54 -25.73 -12.88
N ARG A 529 2.97 -24.61 -12.41
CA ARG A 529 1.54 -24.35 -12.30
C ARG A 529 1.26 -22.91 -12.72
N GLU A 530 0.57 -22.73 -13.84
CA GLU A 530 0.32 -21.40 -14.40
C GLU A 530 -1.11 -21.22 -14.91
N LYS A 531 -1.68 -20.02 -14.76
CA LYS A 531 -2.98 -19.65 -15.32
C LYS A 531 -2.82 -19.23 -16.77
N LEU A 532 -3.60 -19.84 -17.65
CA LEU A 532 -3.62 -19.57 -19.09
C LEU A 532 -4.97 -18.95 -19.52
N ILE A 533 -4.95 -17.97 -20.42
CA ILE A 533 -6.15 -17.36 -21.00
C ILE A 533 -6.25 -17.70 -22.48
N LYS A 534 -7.36 -18.33 -22.91
CA LYS A 534 -7.67 -18.57 -24.34
C LYS A 534 -8.75 -17.62 -24.84
N HIS A 535 -8.51 -16.97 -25.97
CA HIS A 535 -9.48 -16.15 -26.70
C HIS A 535 -9.74 -16.71 -28.11
N GLY A 536 -10.81 -16.24 -28.76
CA GLY A 536 -11.16 -16.62 -30.13
C GLY A 536 -10.16 -16.10 -31.16
N MET A 537 -10.04 -16.82 -32.29
CA MET A 537 -9.50 -16.21 -33.51
C MET A 537 -10.61 -15.36 -34.11
N ASN A 538 -10.51 -14.05 -33.96
CA ASN A 538 -11.33 -13.12 -34.75
C ASN A 538 -10.90 -13.12 -36.21
#